data_AF-A0A853R3K7-F1
#
_entry.id   AF-A0A853R3K7-F1
#
_cell.length_a   1.000
_cell.length_b   1.000
_cell.length_c   1.000
_cell.angle_alpha   90.00
_cell.angle_beta   90.00
_cell.angle_gamma   90.00
#
_symmetry.space_group_name_H-M   'P 1'
#
loop_
_entity.id
_entity.type
_entity.pdbx_description
1 polymer ?
#
loop_
_entity_poly.entity_id
_entity_poly.type
_entity_poly.pdbx_seq_one_letter_code
_entity_poly.pdbx_strand_id
1 'polypeptide(L)'
;MSLIFAKKDMFENICIVSDTRLNHEASRKLPAYSDYQKNGGLKLFLVNNNKVAIAFAGCSVEAQEAFDQIEVSSFSISQALEVLSSSSFAKNTDYLVCDAVENVIYKISEAQVTTPNFAYIGDFDGYQLLTKNIQHSSGLDELESAMNIVIDNSKVKTVGGYCISSISSDGEFRYIQKHVFSQFKGRIEISSTPTQLPIISNSKNDTYSYVWTGDKHGFGFYFYEAKLGLIYMPLKIQPVEVLTGIGFHEFDENLKKYKLKLPVKIGSVSSEEEIIDFSYNLYQADQYQRCIEKITSLGSKLNDHPQVYFQANYLLGCCYKELGIAADRQGFKESYELLEKAVKHFILLINDYKPDYSVQTNMAIAYYYLGHVTEDLVAKKTCFNRAVNCNTNAVNLDCKQVLPYHNRASANYELLRFCRNSGELNCAIQSIVSDCELALSLDPKHQISASLKMHVLSMRA
;
A
#
# COMPACT_ATOMS: atom_id res chain seq x y z
N MET A 1 -8.58 8.71 -27.96
CA MET A 1 -9.89 8.03 -27.84
C MET A 1 -9.77 6.93 -26.79
N SER A 2 -10.86 6.63 -26.09
CA SER A 2 -10.96 5.55 -25.08
C SER A 2 -11.20 4.20 -25.78
N LEU A 3 -11.08 3.06 -25.09
CA LEU A 3 -11.70 1.79 -25.52
C LEU A 3 -12.56 1.28 -24.38
N ILE A 4 -13.86 1.11 -24.65
CA ILE A 4 -14.78 0.48 -23.72
C ILE A 4 -15.52 -0.62 -24.46
N PHE A 5 -15.58 -1.80 -23.87
CA PHE A 5 -16.25 -2.97 -24.41
C PHE A 5 -17.15 -3.59 -23.34
N ALA A 6 -18.36 -3.98 -23.71
CA ALA A 6 -19.29 -4.68 -22.85
C ALA A 6 -19.79 -5.96 -23.54
N LYS A 7 -19.93 -7.04 -22.77
CA LYS A 7 -20.56 -8.29 -23.24
C LYS A 7 -21.29 -8.97 -22.10
N LYS A 8 -22.24 -9.84 -22.41
CA LYS A 8 -22.76 -10.80 -21.44
C LYS A 8 -21.80 -11.98 -21.25
N ASP A 9 -21.71 -12.49 -20.02
CA ASP A 9 -21.05 -13.76 -19.73
C ASP A 9 -22.04 -14.94 -19.82
N MET A 10 -21.53 -16.15 -19.58
CA MET A 10 -22.33 -17.38 -19.59
C MET A 10 -23.42 -17.45 -18.50
N PHE A 11 -23.38 -16.55 -17.52
CA PHE A 11 -24.35 -16.43 -16.43
C PHE A 11 -25.28 -15.21 -16.63
N GLU A 12 -25.30 -14.64 -17.84
CA GLU A 12 -26.07 -13.46 -18.19
C GLU A 12 -25.67 -12.19 -17.41
N ASN A 13 -24.49 -12.16 -16.78
CA ASN A 13 -23.97 -10.93 -16.18
C ASN A 13 -23.40 -10.04 -17.29
N ILE A 14 -23.61 -8.73 -17.19
CA ILE A 14 -23.00 -7.78 -18.12
C ILE A 14 -21.59 -7.46 -17.62
N CYS A 15 -20.58 -7.92 -18.34
CA CYS A 15 -19.17 -7.60 -18.12
C CYS A 15 -18.78 -6.36 -18.93
N ILE A 16 -18.19 -5.37 -18.27
CA ILE A 16 -17.74 -4.11 -18.87
C ILE A 16 -16.23 -4.00 -18.65
N VAL A 17 -15.47 -3.84 -19.73
CA VAL A 17 -14.07 -3.49 -19.68
C VAL A 17 -13.89 -2.08 -20.22
N SER A 18 -13.32 -1.20 -19.40
CA SER A 18 -13.09 0.21 -19.72
C SER A 18 -11.61 0.51 -19.60
N ASP A 19 -11.01 1.11 -20.63
CA ASP A 19 -9.67 1.67 -20.50
C ASP A 19 -9.65 2.84 -19.50
N THR A 20 -8.45 3.17 -19.03
CA THR A 20 -8.23 4.18 -17.99
C THR A 20 -7.29 5.30 -18.44
N ARG A 21 -6.93 5.32 -19.74
CA ARG A 21 -6.02 6.32 -20.28
C ARG A 21 -6.73 7.65 -20.41
N LEU A 22 -6.08 8.70 -19.90
CA LEU A 22 -6.48 10.08 -20.13
C LEU A 22 -5.57 10.69 -21.20
N ASN A 23 -6.19 11.34 -22.18
CA ASN A 23 -5.49 12.26 -23.07
C ASN A 23 -5.97 13.66 -22.68
N HIS A 24 -5.30 14.28 -21.71
CA HIS A 24 -5.70 15.58 -21.16
C HIS A 24 -5.32 16.71 -22.13
N GLU A 25 -6.26 17.62 -22.36
CA GLU A 25 -6.00 18.98 -22.83
C GLU A 25 -6.30 19.93 -21.67
N ALA A 26 -5.38 20.84 -21.34
CA ALA A 26 -5.42 21.73 -20.17
C ALA A 26 -6.72 22.56 -19.98
N SER A 27 -7.55 22.66 -21.03
CA SER A 27 -8.81 23.40 -21.04
C SER A 27 -10.06 22.57 -20.71
N ARG A 28 -9.97 21.24 -20.60
CA ARG A 28 -11.16 20.36 -20.49
C ARG A 28 -11.52 20.08 -19.04
N LYS A 29 -12.70 20.55 -18.60
CA LYS A 29 -13.30 20.16 -17.31
C LYS A 29 -13.76 18.70 -17.35
N LEU A 30 -13.51 17.99 -16.25
CA LEU A 30 -13.91 16.59 -16.07
C LEU A 30 -15.36 16.47 -15.57
N PRO A 31 -16.03 15.34 -15.81
CA PRO A 31 -17.42 15.16 -15.41
C PRO A 31 -17.60 15.05 -13.87
N ALA A 32 -18.40 15.92 -13.23
CA ALA A 32 -18.55 16.06 -11.78
C ALA A 32 -19.14 14.81 -11.07
N TYR A 33 -19.95 14.03 -11.78
CA TYR A 33 -20.70 12.92 -11.18
C TYR A 33 -20.23 11.53 -11.61
N SER A 34 -19.33 11.46 -12.59
CA SER A 34 -18.71 10.20 -12.99
C SER A 34 -17.73 9.69 -11.94
N ASP A 35 -17.51 8.37 -11.90
CA ASP A 35 -16.42 7.78 -11.12
C ASP A 35 -15.04 8.28 -11.57
N TYR A 36 -14.98 9.01 -12.68
CA TYR A 36 -13.81 9.67 -13.21
C TYR A 36 -13.17 10.62 -12.19
N GLN A 37 -13.97 11.42 -11.47
CA GLN A 37 -13.47 12.35 -10.44
C GLN A 37 -13.28 11.68 -9.08
N LYS A 38 -14.08 10.65 -8.75
CA LYS A 38 -14.03 9.97 -7.45
C LYS A 38 -12.92 8.92 -7.36
N ASN A 39 -12.62 8.23 -8.47
CA ASN A 39 -11.78 7.04 -8.51
C ASN A 39 -10.68 7.11 -9.59
N GLY A 40 -10.31 8.31 -10.07
CA GLY A 40 -9.07 8.52 -10.82
C GLY A 40 -9.01 7.90 -12.22
N GLY A 41 -9.99 8.17 -13.08
CA GLY A 41 -9.95 7.79 -14.52
C GLY A 41 -10.83 6.61 -14.93
N LEU A 42 -11.78 6.20 -14.08
CA LEU A 42 -12.85 5.27 -14.46
C LEU A 42 -13.90 5.99 -15.33
N LYS A 43 -14.15 5.49 -16.54
CA LYS A 43 -15.06 6.11 -17.52
C LYS A 43 -16.50 5.62 -17.36
N LEU A 44 -16.94 5.46 -16.12
CA LEU A 44 -18.27 4.98 -15.75
C LEU A 44 -19.02 6.02 -14.91
N PHE A 45 -20.33 6.08 -15.10
CA PHE A 45 -21.28 6.86 -14.33
C PHE A 45 -22.37 5.90 -13.83
N LEU A 46 -22.45 5.72 -12.52
CA LEU A 46 -23.37 4.79 -11.88
C LEU A 46 -24.63 5.53 -11.41
N VAL A 47 -25.79 5.00 -11.80
CA VAL A 47 -27.11 5.56 -11.47
C VAL A 47 -28.06 4.46 -11.00
N ASN A 48 -29.25 4.85 -10.52
CA ASN A 48 -30.26 3.93 -10.01
C ASN A 48 -29.75 2.98 -8.91
N ASN A 49 -29.13 3.53 -7.86
CA ASN A 49 -28.50 2.74 -6.80
C ASN A 49 -27.49 1.70 -7.32
N ASN A 50 -26.68 2.10 -8.32
CA ASN A 50 -25.68 1.28 -8.99
C ASN A 50 -26.25 0.11 -9.83
N LYS A 51 -27.54 0.14 -10.19
CA LYS A 51 -28.14 -0.85 -11.09
C LYS A 51 -27.95 -0.54 -12.57
N VAL A 52 -27.51 0.67 -12.89
CA VAL A 52 -27.24 1.08 -14.28
C VAL A 52 -25.86 1.71 -14.33
N ALA A 53 -25.01 1.21 -15.24
CA ALA A 53 -23.70 1.78 -15.53
C ALA A 53 -23.69 2.41 -16.91
N ILE A 54 -23.34 3.69 -16.97
CA ILE A 54 -23.22 4.47 -18.21
C ILE A 54 -21.73 4.71 -18.46
N ALA A 55 -21.23 4.29 -19.61
CA ALA A 55 -19.86 4.48 -20.05
C ALA A 55 -19.81 5.42 -21.26
N PHE A 56 -18.72 6.17 -21.44
CA PHE A 56 -18.57 7.09 -22.58
C PHE A 56 -17.19 7.04 -23.23
N ALA A 57 -17.15 7.24 -24.54
CA ALA A 57 -15.92 7.43 -25.30
C ALA A 57 -16.09 8.61 -26.24
N GLY A 58 -15.23 9.63 -26.11
CA GLY A 58 -15.35 10.84 -26.90
C GLY A 58 -15.08 12.13 -26.12
N CYS A 59 -15.89 13.16 -26.38
CA CYS A 59 -15.80 14.46 -25.74
C CYS A 59 -16.29 14.41 -24.29
N SER A 60 -15.38 14.62 -23.33
CA SER A 60 -15.71 14.58 -21.90
C SER A 60 -16.64 15.70 -21.45
N VAL A 61 -16.63 16.85 -22.13
CA VAL A 61 -17.51 17.99 -21.81
C VAL A 61 -18.95 17.66 -22.18
N GLU A 62 -19.17 17.14 -23.39
CA GLU A 62 -20.50 16.69 -23.83
C GLU A 62 -21.05 15.57 -22.95
N ALA A 63 -20.19 14.61 -22.57
CA ALA A 63 -20.56 13.53 -21.65
C ALA A 63 -21.00 14.09 -20.28
N GLN A 64 -20.27 15.08 -19.75
CA GLN A 64 -20.63 15.70 -18.49
C GLN A 64 -21.95 16.46 -18.56
N GLU A 65 -22.15 17.27 -19.60
CA GLU A 65 -23.39 18.02 -19.81
C GLU A 65 -24.60 17.08 -19.93
N ALA A 66 -24.40 15.90 -20.53
CA ALA A 66 -25.42 14.86 -20.57
C ALA A 66 -25.68 14.24 -19.19
N PHE A 67 -24.63 13.90 -18.44
CA PHE A 67 -24.78 13.32 -17.10
C PHE A 67 -25.47 14.28 -16.12
N ASP A 68 -25.21 15.59 -16.23
CA ASP A 68 -25.84 16.63 -15.40
C ASP A 68 -27.36 16.76 -15.63
N GLN A 69 -27.86 16.28 -16.77
CA GLN A 69 -29.28 16.26 -17.10
C GLN A 69 -29.99 14.97 -16.62
N ILE A 70 -29.24 13.96 -16.17
CA ILE A 70 -29.81 12.71 -15.68
C ILE A 70 -30.15 12.85 -14.20
N GLU A 71 -31.44 12.85 -13.87
CA GLU A 71 -31.90 12.91 -12.48
C GLU A 71 -31.65 11.57 -11.74
N VAL A 72 -30.74 11.57 -10.77
CA VAL A 72 -30.37 10.35 -10.04
C VAL A 72 -31.44 9.92 -9.02
N SER A 73 -32.14 10.87 -8.39
CA SER A 73 -33.17 10.60 -7.36
C SER A 73 -34.46 9.98 -7.91
N SER A 74 -34.73 10.23 -9.18
CA SER A 74 -35.96 9.90 -9.90
C SER A 74 -35.63 9.16 -11.20
N PHE A 75 -34.55 8.38 -11.17
CA PHE A 75 -33.95 7.80 -12.37
C PHE A 75 -34.95 7.04 -13.26
N SER A 76 -34.94 7.38 -14.54
CA SER A 76 -35.67 6.68 -15.59
C SER A 76 -34.73 6.32 -16.74
N ILE A 77 -34.73 5.04 -17.14
CA ILE A 77 -33.89 4.57 -18.23
C ILE A 77 -34.25 5.25 -19.56
N SER A 78 -35.54 5.47 -19.84
CA SER A 78 -35.98 6.10 -21.09
C SER A 78 -35.50 7.55 -21.21
N GLN A 79 -35.58 8.31 -20.11
CA GLN A 79 -35.08 9.69 -20.06
C GLN A 79 -33.56 9.74 -20.21
N ALA A 80 -32.84 8.83 -19.54
CA ALA A 80 -31.39 8.74 -19.68
C ALA A 80 -30.97 8.43 -21.11
N LEU A 81 -31.64 7.47 -21.77
CA LEU A 81 -31.37 7.14 -23.17
C LEU A 81 -31.66 8.32 -24.13
N GLU A 82 -32.71 9.10 -23.89
CA GLU A 82 -33.05 10.30 -24.67
C GLU A 82 -31.99 11.40 -24.54
N VAL A 83 -31.56 11.69 -23.31
CA VAL A 83 -30.49 12.66 -23.02
C VAL A 83 -29.18 12.25 -23.70
N LEU A 84 -28.78 10.99 -23.54
CA LEU A 84 -27.53 10.47 -24.13
C LEU A 84 -27.60 10.38 -25.66
N SER A 85 -28.75 9.99 -26.23
CA SER A 85 -28.98 10.00 -27.68
C SER A 85 -28.86 11.42 -28.25
N SER A 86 -29.48 12.40 -27.59
CA SER A 86 -29.39 13.82 -27.99
C SER A 86 -27.96 14.34 -27.92
N SER A 87 -27.22 14.00 -26.86
CA SER A 87 -25.80 14.35 -26.70
C SER A 87 -24.93 13.73 -27.80
N SER A 88 -25.18 12.46 -28.16
CA SER A 88 -24.42 11.75 -29.19
C SER A 88 -24.62 12.29 -30.61
N PHE A 89 -25.67 13.10 -30.85
CA PHE A 89 -25.94 13.71 -32.15
C PHE A 89 -24.81 14.62 -32.65
N ALA A 90 -24.04 15.23 -31.74
CA ALA A 90 -22.86 16.03 -32.08
C ALA A 90 -21.70 15.20 -32.67
N LYS A 91 -21.83 13.86 -32.73
CA LYS A 91 -20.88 12.86 -33.26
C LYS A 91 -19.51 12.79 -32.59
N ASN A 92 -19.33 13.47 -31.45
CA ASN A 92 -18.05 13.44 -30.75
C ASN A 92 -18.04 12.48 -29.56
N THR A 93 -19.19 11.93 -29.18
CA THR A 93 -19.34 11.09 -27.98
C THR A 93 -20.30 9.92 -28.21
N ASP A 94 -19.81 8.73 -27.92
CA ASP A 94 -20.58 7.49 -27.89
C ASP A 94 -20.79 7.02 -26.45
N TYR A 95 -21.89 6.29 -26.22
CA TYR A 95 -22.23 5.75 -24.91
C TYR A 95 -22.55 4.25 -24.93
N LEU A 96 -22.22 3.59 -23.83
CA LEU A 96 -22.77 2.29 -23.47
C LEU A 96 -23.57 2.42 -22.18
N VAL A 97 -24.82 1.97 -22.19
CA VAL A 97 -25.66 1.90 -20.99
C VAL A 97 -25.90 0.44 -20.69
N CYS A 98 -25.45 -0.03 -19.54
CA CYS A 98 -25.62 -1.40 -19.09
C CYS A 98 -26.65 -1.40 -17.95
N ASP A 99 -27.84 -1.92 -18.23
CA ASP A 99 -28.95 -1.97 -17.29
C ASP A 99 -29.05 -3.37 -16.67
N ALA A 100 -28.87 -3.45 -15.35
CA ALA A 100 -28.97 -4.69 -14.60
C ALA A 100 -30.41 -5.22 -14.50
N VAL A 101 -31.38 -4.31 -14.42
CA VAL A 101 -32.79 -4.62 -14.18
C VAL A 101 -33.39 -5.27 -15.40
N GLU A 102 -33.11 -4.70 -16.57
CA GLU A 102 -33.57 -5.25 -17.85
C GLU A 102 -32.59 -6.29 -18.42
N ASN A 103 -31.37 -6.37 -17.86
CA ASN A 103 -30.25 -7.15 -18.40
C ASN A 103 -30.00 -6.81 -19.89
N VAL A 104 -29.90 -5.52 -20.19
CA VAL A 104 -29.73 -4.99 -21.55
C VAL A 104 -28.46 -4.14 -21.64
N ILE A 105 -27.76 -4.27 -22.76
CA ILE A 105 -26.70 -3.35 -23.16
C ILE A 105 -27.28 -2.44 -24.24
N TYR A 106 -27.40 -1.15 -23.97
CA TYR A 106 -27.70 -0.15 -24.99
C TYR A 106 -26.40 0.44 -25.51
N LYS A 107 -26.22 0.43 -26.82
CA LYS A 107 -25.19 1.21 -27.50
C LYS A 107 -25.83 2.43 -28.14
N ILE A 108 -25.26 3.59 -27.83
CA ILE A 108 -25.69 4.88 -28.37
C ILE A 108 -24.54 5.46 -29.18
N SER A 109 -24.75 5.57 -30.50
CA SER A 109 -23.80 6.18 -31.43
C SER A 109 -24.56 6.94 -32.50
N GLU A 110 -24.12 8.17 -32.79
CA GLU A 110 -24.77 9.05 -33.76
C GLU A 110 -26.30 9.19 -33.51
N ALA A 111 -26.67 9.37 -32.24
CA ALA A 111 -28.06 9.41 -31.75
C ALA A 111 -28.88 8.12 -31.93
N GLN A 112 -28.33 7.06 -32.52
CA GLN A 112 -29.02 5.78 -32.65
C GLN A 112 -28.82 4.93 -31.41
N VAL A 113 -29.93 4.40 -30.87
CA VAL A 113 -29.93 3.46 -29.75
C VAL A 113 -30.13 2.04 -30.29
N THR A 114 -29.22 1.14 -29.95
CA THR A 114 -29.27 -0.28 -30.32
C THR A 114 -29.05 -1.16 -29.10
N THR A 115 -29.54 -2.40 -29.13
CA THR A 115 -29.48 -3.33 -27.99
C THR A 115 -28.75 -4.63 -28.34
N PRO A 116 -27.41 -4.61 -28.55
CA PRO A 116 -26.66 -5.80 -28.91
C PRO A 116 -26.31 -6.68 -27.71
N ASN A 117 -25.94 -7.94 -27.95
CA ASN A 117 -25.43 -8.86 -26.91
C ASN A 117 -24.02 -8.49 -26.42
N PHE A 118 -23.27 -7.76 -27.25
CA PHE A 118 -21.98 -7.16 -26.90
C PHE A 118 -21.81 -5.87 -27.70
N ALA A 119 -21.05 -4.92 -27.16
CA ALA A 119 -20.83 -3.63 -27.79
C ALA A 119 -19.44 -3.10 -27.46
N TYR A 120 -18.94 -2.22 -28.32
CA TYR A 120 -17.79 -1.38 -28.01
C TYR A 120 -18.04 0.05 -28.46
N ILE A 121 -17.33 0.97 -27.80
CA ILE A 121 -17.23 2.38 -28.14
C ILE A 121 -15.75 2.81 -28.07
N GLY A 122 -15.37 3.77 -28.92
CA GLY A 122 -14.01 4.32 -28.96
C GLY A 122 -13.06 3.60 -29.93
N ASP A 123 -11.86 3.25 -29.47
CA ASP A 123 -10.73 2.88 -30.33
C ASP A 123 -10.93 1.56 -31.08
N PHE A 124 -11.03 1.65 -32.41
CA PHE A 124 -11.34 0.51 -33.26
C PHE A 124 -10.20 -0.51 -33.35
N ASP A 125 -8.95 -0.06 -33.42
CA ASP A 125 -7.79 -0.96 -33.52
C ASP A 125 -7.64 -1.78 -32.22
N GLY A 126 -7.83 -1.12 -31.07
CA GLY A 126 -7.88 -1.79 -29.77
C GLY A 126 -9.02 -2.80 -29.67
N TYR A 127 -10.22 -2.45 -30.16
CA TYR A 127 -11.37 -3.36 -30.20
C TYR A 127 -11.10 -4.60 -31.08
N GLN A 128 -10.54 -4.44 -32.27
CA GLN A 128 -10.21 -5.55 -33.16
C GLN A 128 -9.23 -6.52 -32.50
N LEU A 129 -8.23 -5.98 -31.82
CA LEU A 129 -7.23 -6.78 -31.12
C LEU A 129 -7.82 -7.49 -29.90
N LEU A 130 -8.70 -6.82 -29.14
CA LEU A 130 -9.44 -7.44 -28.03
C LEU A 130 -10.28 -8.63 -28.51
N THR A 131 -11.15 -8.40 -29.49
CA THR A 131 -12.12 -9.41 -29.96
C THR A 131 -11.49 -10.62 -30.63
N LYS A 132 -10.31 -10.45 -31.21
CA LYS A 132 -9.55 -11.58 -31.77
C LYS A 132 -9.02 -12.54 -30.69
N ASN A 133 -8.93 -12.07 -29.45
CA ASN A 133 -8.39 -12.79 -28.31
C ASN A 133 -9.46 -13.12 -27.26
N ILE A 134 -10.74 -12.94 -27.59
CA ILE A 134 -11.85 -13.41 -26.74
C ILE A 134 -12.80 -14.32 -27.51
N GLN A 135 -13.26 -15.39 -26.86
CA GLN A 135 -14.40 -16.18 -27.29
C GLN A 135 -15.68 -15.58 -26.69
N HIS A 136 -16.75 -15.46 -27.48
CA HIS A 136 -17.99 -14.83 -26.99
C HIS A 136 -18.61 -15.54 -25.78
N SER A 137 -18.36 -16.84 -25.60
CA SER A 137 -18.86 -17.69 -24.51
C SER A 137 -18.00 -17.71 -23.24
N SER A 138 -16.90 -16.95 -23.19
CA SER A 138 -15.91 -17.07 -22.12
C SER A 138 -16.21 -16.22 -20.88
N GLY A 139 -15.50 -16.55 -19.80
CA GLY A 139 -15.50 -15.80 -18.55
C GLY A 139 -14.54 -14.62 -18.52
N LEU A 140 -14.41 -14.03 -17.33
CA LEU A 140 -13.73 -12.76 -17.06
C LEU A 140 -12.21 -12.79 -17.28
N ASP A 141 -11.57 -13.94 -17.06
CA ASP A 141 -10.12 -14.11 -17.21
C ASP A 141 -9.62 -13.92 -18.65
N GLU A 142 -10.49 -14.15 -19.64
CA GLU A 142 -10.14 -13.98 -21.05
C GLU A 142 -10.17 -12.50 -21.45
N LEU A 143 -11.13 -11.72 -20.94
CA LEU A 143 -11.21 -10.27 -21.18
C LEU A 143 -9.94 -9.55 -20.69
N GLU A 144 -9.42 -9.98 -19.54
CA GLU A 144 -8.17 -9.49 -19.00
C GLU A 144 -6.98 -9.83 -19.90
N SER A 145 -6.85 -11.12 -20.26
CA SER A 145 -5.77 -11.60 -21.12
C SER A 145 -5.76 -10.86 -22.46
N ALA A 146 -6.94 -10.65 -23.05
CA ALA A 146 -7.11 -9.89 -24.28
C ALA A 146 -6.76 -8.41 -24.11
N MET A 147 -7.16 -7.76 -23.02
CA MET A 147 -6.81 -6.36 -22.77
C MET A 147 -5.31 -6.16 -22.50
N ASN A 148 -4.64 -7.11 -21.86
CA ASN A 148 -3.18 -7.05 -21.71
C ASN A 148 -2.51 -7.01 -23.10
N ILE A 149 -2.97 -7.83 -24.05
CA ILE A 149 -2.49 -7.80 -25.44
C ILE A 149 -2.77 -6.44 -26.10
N VAL A 150 -3.94 -5.84 -25.85
CA VAL A 150 -4.27 -4.51 -26.39
C VAL A 150 -3.31 -3.44 -25.87
N ILE A 151 -3.03 -3.44 -24.57
CA ILE A 151 -2.17 -2.42 -23.93
C ILE A 151 -0.71 -2.58 -24.31
N ASP A 152 -0.22 -3.82 -24.41
CA ASP A 152 1.18 -4.09 -24.76
C ASP A 152 1.46 -3.83 -26.24
N ASN A 153 0.42 -3.64 -27.06
CA ASN A 153 0.59 -3.35 -28.47
C ASN A 153 0.93 -1.88 -28.72
N SER A 154 2.20 -1.63 -29.06
CA SER A 154 2.72 -0.30 -29.41
C SER A 154 1.97 0.46 -30.52
N LYS A 155 1.14 -0.23 -31.34
CA LYS A 155 0.31 0.41 -32.37
C LYS A 155 -0.97 1.05 -31.79
N VAL A 156 -1.47 0.56 -30.65
CA VAL A 156 -2.67 1.09 -29.98
C VAL A 156 -2.25 2.14 -28.95
N LYS A 157 -2.09 3.39 -29.38
CA LYS A 157 -1.54 4.49 -28.54
C LYS A 157 -2.58 5.26 -27.72
N THR A 158 -3.85 5.04 -28.00
CA THR A 158 -5.00 5.79 -27.48
C THR A 158 -5.62 5.11 -26.26
N VAL A 159 -5.50 3.78 -26.19
CA VAL A 159 -5.94 2.93 -25.10
C VAL A 159 -4.83 2.79 -24.08
N GLY A 160 -5.22 2.54 -22.84
CA GLY A 160 -4.24 2.08 -21.90
C GLY A 160 -4.80 1.84 -20.51
N GLY A 161 -4.27 0.82 -19.85
CA GLY A 161 -4.91 0.27 -18.66
C GLY A 161 -6.35 -0.18 -18.95
N TYR A 162 -6.94 -0.89 -18.03
CA TYR A 162 -8.34 -1.21 -17.98
C TYR A 162 -8.82 -1.45 -16.55
N CYS A 163 -10.13 -1.32 -16.41
CA CYS A 163 -10.91 -1.84 -15.30
C CYS A 163 -11.96 -2.80 -15.86
N ILE A 164 -12.10 -3.97 -15.24
CA ILE A 164 -13.19 -4.91 -15.52
C ILE A 164 -14.24 -4.80 -14.40
N SER A 165 -15.48 -4.61 -14.80
CA SER A 165 -16.65 -4.50 -13.92
C SER A 165 -17.72 -5.48 -14.37
N SER A 166 -18.56 -5.94 -13.46
CA SER A 166 -19.74 -6.75 -13.75
C SER A 166 -20.96 -6.09 -13.18
N ILE A 167 -22.06 -6.27 -13.88
CA ILE A 167 -23.39 -6.11 -13.36
C ILE A 167 -24.00 -7.50 -13.32
N SER A 168 -24.29 -8.00 -12.12
CA SER A 168 -24.94 -9.28 -11.96
C SER A 168 -26.44 -9.20 -12.23
N SER A 169 -27.03 -10.33 -12.61
CA SER A 169 -28.46 -10.46 -12.91
C SER A 169 -29.38 -10.16 -11.72
N ASP A 170 -28.86 -10.15 -10.49
CA ASP A 170 -29.56 -9.73 -9.27
C ASP A 170 -29.51 -8.21 -9.02
N GLY A 171 -28.88 -7.44 -9.92
CA GLY A 171 -28.85 -5.99 -9.87
C GLY A 171 -27.60 -5.37 -9.27
N GLU A 172 -26.59 -6.17 -8.90
CA GLU A 172 -25.41 -5.63 -8.23
C GLU A 172 -24.28 -5.29 -9.20
N PHE A 173 -23.94 -4.00 -9.29
CA PHE A 173 -22.69 -3.56 -9.89
C PHE A 173 -21.52 -3.87 -8.94
N ARG A 174 -20.48 -4.48 -9.48
CA ARG A 174 -19.22 -4.74 -8.76
C ARG A 174 -18.02 -4.55 -9.68
N TYR A 175 -16.95 -4.00 -9.13
CA TYR A 175 -15.63 -4.14 -9.75
C TYR A 175 -15.11 -5.55 -9.47
N ILE A 176 -14.74 -6.28 -10.52
CA ILE A 176 -14.50 -7.74 -10.43
C ILE A 176 -13.11 -8.08 -9.91
N GLN A 177 -12.19 -7.12 -9.88
CA GLN A 177 -10.79 -7.27 -9.48
C GLN A 177 -9.90 -7.78 -10.62
N LYS A 178 -9.26 -6.82 -11.31
CA LYS A 178 -7.92 -6.81 -11.92
C LYS A 178 -7.81 -5.51 -12.72
N HIS A 179 -7.20 -4.51 -12.08
CA HIS A 179 -7.01 -3.20 -12.68
C HIS A 179 -5.56 -3.11 -13.16
N VAL A 180 -5.38 -2.85 -14.44
CA VAL A 180 -4.12 -2.36 -15.00
C VAL A 180 -4.43 -0.92 -15.32
N PHE A 181 -3.73 0.12 -14.87
CA PHE A 181 -4.04 1.46 -15.39
C PHE A 181 -2.94 1.90 -16.36
N SER A 182 -3.20 2.69 -17.41
CA SER A 182 -2.08 3.08 -18.31
C SER A 182 -1.28 4.25 -17.83
N GLN A 183 -1.92 5.11 -17.06
CA GLN A 183 -1.21 6.18 -16.37
C GLN A 183 -0.59 5.67 -15.06
N PHE A 184 -0.90 4.44 -14.66
CA PHE A 184 -0.42 3.82 -13.44
C PHE A 184 0.08 2.41 -13.72
N LYS A 185 1.39 2.23 -13.79
CA LYS A 185 1.98 0.89 -13.82
C LYS A 185 1.61 0.15 -12.54
N GLY A 186 0.57 -0.68 -12.64
CA GLY A 186 0.21 -1.75 -11.73
C GLY A 186 -0.24 -1.31 -10.34
N ARG A 187 -0.85 -2.26 -9.63
CA ARG A 187 -0.73 -2.30 -8.17
C ARG A 187 0.75 -2.22 -7.84
N ILE A 188 1.17 -1.24 -7.06
CA ILE A 188 2.51 -1.23 -6.49
C ILE A 188 2.41 -2.09 -5.25
N GLU A 189 3.03 -3.26 -5.30
CA GLU A 189 3.23 -4.08 -4.12
C GLU A 189 4.00 -3.22 -3.11
N ILE A 190 3.48 -3.11 -1.89
CA ILE A 190 4.15 -2.31 -0.86
C ILE A 190 5.46 -3.03 -0.55
N SER A 191 6.54 -2.47 -1.08
CA SER A 191 7.88 -2.91 -0.76
C SER A 191 8.25 -2.42 0.63
N SER A 192 8.87 -3.29 1.43
CA SER A 192 9.48 -2.92 2.71
C SER A 192 10.74 -2.05 2.56
N THR A 193 11.18 -1.79 1.32
CA THR A 193 12.23 -0.82 1.02
C THR A 193 11.62 0.51 0.56
N PRO A 194 12.10 1.68 1.05
CA PRO A 194 11.68 2.99 0.57
C PRO A 194 11.90 3.08 -0.94
N THR A 195 10.82 2.92 -1.69
CA THR A 195 10.86 2.92 -3.15
C THR A 195 10.41 4.29 -3.62
N GLN A 196 11.26 4.99 -4.37
CA GLN A 196 10.88 6.26 -4.97
C GLN A 196 9.77 5.97 -6.00
N LEU A 197 8.55 6.33 -5.66
CA LEU A 197 7.42 6.22 -6.59
C LEU A 197 7.70 7.16 -7.77
N PRO A 198 7.82 6.65 -9.00
CA PRO A 198 8.01 7.53 -10.15
C PRO A 198 6.70 8.30 -10.35
N ILE A 199 6.67 9.53 -9.86
CA ILE A 199 5.55 10.46 -10.10
C ILE A 199 5.65 10.88 -11.57
N ILE A 200 4.81 10.30 -12.42
CA ILE A 200 4.67 10.68 -13.83
C ILE A 200 3.63 11.81 -13.96
N SER A 201 3.68 12.80 -13.06
CA SER A 201 2.98 14.07 -13.25
C SER A 201 4.01 15.16 -13.47
N ASN A 202 4.00 15.78 -14.64
CA ASN A 202 4.75 17.00 -14.88
C ASN A 202 3.79 18.20 -14.79
N SER A 203 4.33 19.38 -14.50
CA SER A 203 3.58 20.64 -14.41
C SER A 203 2.97 21.12 -15.73
N LYS A 204 3.14 20.38 -16.84
CA LYS A 204 2.54 20.67 -18.14
C LYS A 204 1.26 19.87 -18.41
N ASN A 205 0.95 18.86 -17.59
CA ASN A 205 -0.09 17.88 -17.89
C ASN A 205 -1.33 17.93 -16.97
N ASP A 206 -1.35 18.76 -15.92
CA ASP A 206 -2.44 18.81 -14.90
C ASP A 206 -2.98 17.41 -14.54
N THR A 207 -2.07 16.45 -14.37
CA THR A 207 -2.44 15.06 -14.08
C THR A 207 -2.62 14.84 -12.59
N TYR A 208 -3.76 14.25 -12.25
CA TYR A 208 -4.05 13.72 -10.94
C TYR A 208 -3.21 12.45 -10.71
N SER A 209 -2.50 12.38 -9.60
CA SER A 209 -1.78 11.15 -9.20
C SER A 209 -2.54 10.47 -8.08
N TYR A 210 -3.11 9.30 -8.37
CA TYR A 210 -3.67 8.38 -7.38
C TYR A 210 -2.73 7.18 -7.21
N VAL A 211 -2.40 6.82 -5.97
CA VAL A 211 -1.66 5.59 -5.65
C VAL A 211 -2.55 4.75 -4.75
N TRP A 212 -3.07 3.65 -5.29
CA TRP A 212 -3.87 2.71 -4.52
C TRP A 212 -2.97 1.66 -3.88
N THR A 213 -3.06 1.51 -2.57
CA THR A 213 -2.30 0.53 -1.80
C THR A 213 -3.25 -0.38 -1.05
N GLY A 214 -3.36 -1.65 -1.46
CA GLY A 214 -4.08 -2.69 -0.72
C GLY A 214 -5.28 -3.32 -1.42
N ASP A 215 -5.92 -4.28 -0.75
CA ASP A 215 -7.07 -5.07 -1.17
C ASP A 215 -8.41 -4.41 -0.76
N LYS A 216 -9.48 -5.19 -0.50
CA LYS A 216 -10.80 -4.71 -0.06
C LYS A 216 -10.81 -3.89 1.25
N HIS A 217 -9.65 -3.74 1.89
CA HIS A 217 -9.40 -2.89 3.07
C HIS A 217 -8.36 -1.78 2.82
N GLY A 218 -8.00 -1.53 1.55
CA GLY A 218 -6.94 -0.61 1.16
C GLY A 218 -7.28 0.86 1.37
N PHE A 219 -6.23 1.67 1.40
CA PHE A 219 -6.30 3.13 1.38
C PHE A 219 -5.70 3.64 0.06
N GLY A 220 -6.25 4.73 -0.45
CA GLY A 220 -5.73 5.43 -1.62
C GLY A 220 -5.08 6.74 -1.22
N PHE A 221 -3.90 7.04 -1.76
CA PHE A 221 -3.36 8.39 -1.74
C PHE A 221 -3.76 9.12 -3.01
N TYR A 222 -4.09 10.40 -2.89
CA TYR A 222 -4.21 11.26 -4.06
C TYR A 222 -3.46 12.57 -3.89
N PHE A 223 -2.98 13.08 -5.02
CA PHE A 223 -2.31 14.37 -5.14
C PHE A 223 -3.08 15.26 -6.10
N TYR A 224 -3.43 16.45 -5.63
CA TYR A 224 -4.08 17.52 -6.41
C TYR A 224 -3.45 18.86 -6.05
N GLU A 225 -2.97 19.63 -7.03
CA GLU A 225 -2.54 21.05 -6.87
C GLU A 225 -1.84 21.36 -5.52
N ALA A 226 -0.79 20.61 -5.20
CA ALA A 226 -0.01 20.72 -3.95
C ALA A 226 -0.74 20.35 -2.63
N LYS A 227 -1.84 19.60 -2.69
CA LYS A 227 -2.52 18.97 -1.54
C LYS A 227 -2.41 17.45 -1.61
N LEU A 228 -2.06 16.83 -0.49
CA LEU A 228 -2.09 15.39 -0.26
C LEU A 228 -3.41 15.03 0.43
N GLY A 229 -4.13 14.04 -0.09
CA GLY A 229 -5.32 13.51 0.57
C GLY A 229 -5.29 11.98 0.67
N LEU A 230 -5.94 11.47 1.72
CA LEU A 230 -6.13 10.04 1.97
C LEU A 230 -7.59 9.69 1.71
N ILE A 231 -7.84 8.71 0.85
CA ILE A 231 -9.18 8.13 0.65
C ILE A 231 -9.24 6.83 1.43
N TYR A 232 -10.20 6.76 2.35
CA TYR A 232 -10.59 5.57 3.08
C TYR A 232 -12.05 5.28 2.73
N MET A 233 -12.36 4.12 2.14
CA MET A 233 -13.77 3.78 1.88
C MET A 233 -14.49 3.34 3.16
N PRO A 234 -15.77 3.76 3.38
CA PRO A 234 -16.50 3.45 4.61
C PRO A 234 -17.45 2.23 4.51
N LEU A 235 -17.56 1.50 5.64
CA LEU A 235 -18.72 0.75 6.21
C LEU A 235 -19.06 -0.65 5.68
N LYS A 236 -19.32 -1.69 6.50
CA LYS A 236 -20.13 -1.75 7.73
C LYS A 236 -19.45 -2.48 8.91
N ILE A 237 -19.48 -1.87 10.09
CA ILE A 237 -19.44 -2.62 11.36
C ILE A 237 -20.79 -3.33 11.46
N GLN A 238 -20.80 -4.66 11.38
CA GLN A 238 -21.85 -5.43 12.04
C GLN A 238 -21.32 -5.78 13.43
N PRO A 239 -22.13 -5.69 14.50
CA PRO A 239 -21.79 -6.33 15.75
C PRO A 239 -21.71 -7.83 15.44
N VAL A 240 -20.50 -8.36 15.35
CA VAL A 240 -20.31 -9.80 15.42
C VAL A 240 -20.73 -10.13 16.84
N GLU A 241 -21.83 -10.88 17.00
CA GLU A 241 -22.11 -11.54 18.26
C GLU A 241 -20.83 -12.25 18.68
N VAL A 242 -20.28 -11.83 19.82
CA VAL A 242 -19.14 -12.50 20.41
C VAL A 242 -19.67 -13.86 20.86
N LEU A 243 -19.58 -14.85 19.98
CA LEU A 243 -19.72 -16.25 20.37
C LEU A 243 -18.47 -16.61 21.17
N THR A 244 -18.52 -16.30 22.46
CA THR A 244 -17.55 -16.80 23.43
C THR A 244 -17.63 -18.32 23.45
N GLY A 245 -16.61 -19.01 22.95
CA GLY A 245 -16.44 -20.44 23.17
C GLY A 245 -16.15 -21.33 21.95
N ILE A 246 -15.96 -20.80 20.73
CA ILE A 246 -15.60 -21.65 19.59
C ILE A 246 -14.10 -21.94 19.62
N GLY A 247 -13.72 -23.22 19.75
CA GLY A 247 -12.34 -23.66 19.65
C GLY A 247 -11.78 -23.51 18.23
N PHE A 248 -10.46 -23.27 18.11
CA PHE A 248 -9.77 -22.98 16.84
C PHE A 248 -10.08 -23.96 15.69
N HIS A 249 -10.36 -25.23 15.99
CA HIS A 249 -10.71 -26.24 15.00
C HIS A 249 -12.08 -26.00 14.35
N GLU A 250 -13.10 -25.58 15.12
CA GLU A 250 -14.43 -25.28 14.58
C GLU A 250 -14.45 -23.97 13.79
N PHE A 251 -13.57 -23.02 14.13
CA PHE A 251 -13.41 -21.79 13.35
C PHE A 251 -12.87 -22.09 11.95
N ASP A 252 -11.88 -22.99 11.84
CA ASP A 252 -11.24 -23.37 10.57
C ASP A 252 -12.19 -24.17 9.67
N GLU A 253 -12.99 -25.07 10.25
CA GLU A 253 -14.03 -25.81 9.52
C GLU A 253 -15.17 -24.90 9.01
N ASN A 254 -15.57 -23.91 9.80
CA ASN A 254 -16.56 -22.92 9.37
C ASN A 254 -16.03 -22.02 8.24
N LEU A 255 -14.74 -21.68 8.23
CA LEU A 255 -14.13 -20.92 7.14
C LEU A 255 -14.05 -21.70 5.83
N LYS A 256 -13.79 -23.02 5.89
CA LYS A 256 -13.81 -23.90 4.69
C LYS A 256 -15.16 -23.88 3.97
N LYS A 257 -16.27 -23.78 4.72
CA LYS A 257 -17.64 -23.67 4.17
C LYS A 257 -17.82 -22.47 3.24
N TYR A 258 -17.09 -21.38 3.48
CA TYR A 258 -17.19 -20.13 2.71
C TYR A 258 -16.10 -19.97 1.64
N LYS A 259 -15.25 -20.99 1.42
CA LYS A 259 -14.10 -20.94 0.48
C LYS A 259 -13.18 -19.73 0.70
N LEU A 260 -13.16 -19.17 1.90
CA LEU A 260 -12.27 -18.07 2.25
C LEU A 260 -10.89 -18.64 2.59
N LYS A 261 -9.85 -18.20 1.90
CA LYS A 261 -8.45 -18.43 2.31
C LYS A 261 -8.00 -17.22 3.13
N LEU A 262 -7.52 -17.46 4.34
CA LEU A 262 -6.76 -16.45 5.08
C LEU A 262 -5.58 -15.96 4.21
N PRO A 263 -5.17 -14.68 4.31
CA PRO A 263 -4.07 -14.13 3.51
C PRO A 263 -2.73 -14.87 3.72
N VAL A 264 -2.64 -15.73 4.73
CA VAL A 264 -1.52 -16.63 4.92
C VAL A 264 -2.03 -18.01 5.31
N LYS A 265 -1.47 -19.06 4.69
CA LYS A 265 -1.72 -20.47 5.06
C LYS A 265 -1.45 -20.65 6.55
N ILE A 266 -2.48 -20.89 7.35
CA ILE A 266 -2.32 -21.52 8.67
C ILE A 266 -2.34 -23.03 8.41
N GLY A 267 -1.27 -23.53 7.79
CA GLY A 267 -0.98 -24.96 7.77
C GLY A 267 -0.11 -25.30 8.97
N SER A 268 -0.12 -26.57 9.39
CA SER A 268 0.98 -27.11 10.19
C SER A 268 2.26 -27.00 9.37
N VAL A 269 3.00 -25.92 9.59
CA VAL A 269 4.32 -25.70 8.98
C VAL A 269 5.25 -26.77 9.56
N SER A 270 5.81 -27.61 8.69
CA SER A 270 6.43 -28.87 9.09
C SER A 270 7.92 -28.79 9.40
N SER A 271 8.59 -27.68 9.05
CA SER A 271 9.99 -27.44 9.42
C SER A 271 10.15 -26.13 10.21
N GLU A 272 11.14 -26.11 11.10
CA GLU A 272 11.49 -24.97 11.93
C GLU A 272 11.88 -23.73 11.10
N GLU A 273 12.56 -23.93 9.97
CA GLU A 273 12.95 -22.86 9.03
C GLU A 273 11.74 -22.17 8.38
N GLU A 274 10.73 -22.93 7.94
CA GLU A 274 9.51 -22.34 7.37
C GLU A 274 8.73 -21.53 8.42
N ILE A 275 8.81 -21.90 9.71
CA ILE A 275 8.22 -21.13 10.81
C ILE A 275 8.96 -19.80 10.98
N ILE A 276 10.29 -19.80 10.83
CA ILE A 276 11.10 -18.57 10.87
C ILE A 276 10.79 -17.67 9.68
N ASP A 277 10.71 -18.21 8.46
CA ASP A 277 10.35 -17.43 7.26
C ASP A 277 8.96 -16.81 7.39
N PHE A 278 7.98 -17.57 7.89
CA PHE A 278 6.65 -17.05 8.18
C PHE A 278 6.69 -15.97 9.28
N SER A 279 7.49 -16.16 10.32
CA SER A 279 7.64 -15.17 11.40
C SER A 279 8.30 -13.89 10.88
N TYR A 280 9.25 -13.99 9.95
CA TYR A 280 9.84 -12.83 9.27
C TYR A 280 8.81 -12.05 8.46
N ASN A 281 7.90 -12.73 7.74
CA ASN A 281 6.79 -12.07 7.06
C ASN A 281 5.85 -11.33 8.03
N LEU A 282 5.60 -11.89 9.22
CA LEU A 282 4.84 -11.21 10.27
C LEU A 282 5.56 -9.97 10.79
N TYR A 283 6.88 -10.04 10.98
CA TYR A 283 7.71 -8.89 11.37
C TYR A 283 7.67 -7.78 10.30
N GLN A 284 7.77 -8.12 9.02
CA GLN A 284 7.68 -7.15 7.91
C GLN A 284 6.31 -6.48 7.78
N ALA A 285 5.25 -7.14 8.26
CA ALA A 285 3.89 -6.62 8.28
C ALA A 285 3.54 -5.90 9.60
N ASP A 286 4.54 -5.55 10.43
CA ASP A 286 4.40 -4.92 11.75
C ASP A 286 3.53 -5.72 12.75
N GLN A 287 3.37 -7.02 12.53
CA GLN A 287 2.61 -7.92 13.42
C GLN A 287 3.51 -8.53 14.49
N TYR A 288 4.24 -7.68 15.22
CA TYR A 288 5.30 -8.09 16.15
C TYR A 288 4.82 -9.06 17.23
N GLN A 289 3.63 -8.85 17.80
CA GLN A 289 3.07 -9.74 18.82
C GLN A 289 2.81 -11.15 18.27
N ARG A 290 2.27 -11.24 17.05
CA ARG A 290 2.02 -12.53 16.37
C ARG A 290 3.32 -13.22 15.96
N CYS A 291 4.34 -12.44 15.57
CA CYS A 291 5.68 -12.95 15.31
C CYS A 291 6.27 -13.60 16.56
N ILE A 292 6.19 -12.91 17.71
CA ILE A 292 6.65 -13.43 19.00
C ILE A 292 5.95 -14.73 19.36
N GLU A 293 4.62 -14.77 19.29
CA GLU A 293 3.82 -15.97 19.56
C GLU A 293 4.25 -17.15 18.68
N LYS A 294 4.48 -16.87 17.40
CA LYS A 294 4.86 -17.90 16.44
C LYS A 294 6.26 -18.46 16.68
N ILE A 295 7.25 -17.61 16.95
CA ILE A 295 8.60 -18.07 17.27
C ILE A 295 8.61 -18.80 18.62
N THR A 296 7.88 -18.29 19.61
CA THR A 296 7.81 -18.92 20.94
C THR A 296 7.17 -20.31 20.87
N SER A 297 6.26 -20.55 19.92
CA SER A 297 5.66 -21.88 19.69
C SER A 297 6.65 -22.98 19.29
N LEU A 298 7.86 -22.62 18.82
CA LEU A 298 8.94 -23.58 18.53
C LEU A 298 9.51 -24.19 19.82
N GLY A 299 9.40 -23.51 20.97
CA GLY A 299 9.82 -24.03 22.27
C GLY A 299 11.28 -24.50 22.27
N SER A 300 11.51 -25.73 22.75
CA SER A 300 12.86 -26.31 22.84
C SER A 300 13.52 -26.60 21.49
N LYS A 301 12.73 -26.72 20.41
CA LYS A 301 13.23 -27.05 19.06
C LYS A 301 14.12 -25.97 18.46
N LEU A 302 14.04 -24.74 19.01
CA LEU A 302 14.92 -23.65 18.62
C LEU A 302 16.40 -23.99 18.77
N ASN A 303 16.77 -24.81 19.76
CA ASN A 303 18.15 -25.09 20.10
C ASN A 303 18.79 -26.18 19.23
N ASP A 304 17.98 -26.89 18.43
CA ASP A 304 18.44 -28.04 17.65
C ASP A 304 19.14 -27.62 16.34
N HIS A 305 18.93 -26.37 15.89
CA HIS A 305 19.46 -25.83 14.64
C HIS A 305 20.08 -24.44 14.85
N PRO A 306 21.42 -24.30 14.76
CA PRO A 306 22.10 -23.01 15.03
C PRO A 306 21.65 -21.84 14.14
N GLN A 307 21.25 -22.11 12.90
CA GLN A 307 20.75 -21.06 12.00
C GLN A 307 19.35 -20.59 12.41
N VAL A 308 18.44 -21.53 12.67
CA VAL A 308 17.09 -21.25 13.18
C VAL A 308 17.16 -20.52 14.51
N TYR A 309 18.03 -20.97 15.43
CA TYR A 309 18.25 -20.31 16.71
C TYR A 309 18.66 -18.85 16.55
N PHE A 310 19.63 -18.58 15.65
CA PHE A 310 20.09 -17.23 15.36
C PHE A 310 18.94 -16.37 14.84
N GLN A 311 18.25 -16.83 13.79
CA GLN A 311 17.20 -16.07 13.13
C GLN A 311 16.01 -15.82 14.07
N ALA A 312 15.63 -16.81 14.88
CA ALA A 312 14.58 -16.71 15.88
C ALA A 312 14.89 -15.64 16.92
N ASN A 313 16.06 -15.70 17.55
CA ASN A 313 16.46 -14.74 18.56
C ASN A 313 16.65 -13.34 17.96
N TYR A 314 17.15 -13.23 16.73
CA TYR A 314 17.26 -11.95 16.04
C TYR A 314 15.88 -11.31 15.83
N LEU A 315 14.93 -12.10 15.32
CA LEU A 315 13.55 -11.64 15.10
C LEU A 315 12.83 -11.29 16.39
N LEU A 316 12.96 -12.10 17.45
CA LEU A 316 12.41 -11.78 18.76
C LEU A 316 12.99 -10.48 19.31
N GLY A 317 14.31 -10.30 19.21
CA GLY A 317 15.00 -9.06 19.58
C GLY A 317 14.43 -7.85 18.85
N CYS A 318 14.25 -7.94 17.53
CA CYS A 318 13.67 -6.88 16.72
C CYS A 318 12.20 -6.60 17.08
N CYS A 319 11.35 -7.62 17.23
CA CYS A 319 9.94 -7.46 17.59
C CYS A 319 9.76 -6.77 18.95
N TYR A 320 10.48 -7.22 19.96
CA TYR A 320 10.43 -6.62 21.29
C TYR A 320 10.96 -5.17 21.28
N LYS A 321 11.99 -4.89 20.48
CA LYS A 321 12.52 -3.53 20.31
C LYS A 321 11.46 -2.61 19.72
N GLU A 322 10.82 -2.99 18.62
CA GLU A 322 9.78 -2.15 17.97
C GLU A 322 8.55 -1.95 18.87
N LEU A 323 8.07 -3.00 19.53
CA LEU A 323 6.98 -2.89 20.52
C LEU A 323 7.36 -1.98 21.69
N GLY A 324 8.59 -2.09 22.20
CA GLY A 324 9.09 -1.25 23.29
C GLY A 324 9.17 0.22 22.90
N ILE A 325 9.65 0.54 21.70
CA ILE A 325 9.68 1.92 21.16
C ILE A 325 8.25 2.46 20.98
N ALA A 326 7.33 1.64 20.47
CA ALA A 326 5.93 2.05 20.31
C ALA A 326 5.25 2.33 21.66
N ALA A 327 5.54 1.51 22.67
CA ALA A 327 5.05 1.68 24.03
C ALA A 327 5.61 2.95 24.70
N ASP A 328 6.89 3.27 24.50
CA ASP A 328 7.53 4.50 25.01
C ASP A 328 6.82 5.75 24.47
N ARG A 329 6.58 5.79 23.15
CA ARG A 329 5.88 6.90 22.49
C ARG A 329 4.45 7.11 23.01
N GLN A 330 3.83 6.07 23.57
CA GLN A 330 2.49 6.11 24.15
C GLN A 330 2.51 6.32 25.67
N GLY A 331 3.69 6.43 26.29
CA GLY A 331 3.87 6.62 27.73
C GLY A 331 3.54 5.37 28.54
N PHE A 332 3.58 4.18 27.93
CA PHE A 332 3.26 2.93 28.62
C PHE A 332 4.45 2.38 29.39
N LYS A 333 4.20 1.98 30.66
CA LYS A 333 5.23 1.44 31.56
C LYS A 333 5.86 0.14 31.06
N GLU A 334 5.14 -0.63 30.25
CA GLU A 334 5.59 -1.90 29.66
C GLU A 334 6.78 -1.72 28.69
N SER A 335 7.05 -0.50 28.23
CA SER A 335 8.18 -0.21 27.33
C SER A 335 9.52 -0.72 27.88
N TYR A 336 9.77 -0.50 29.18
CA TYR A 336 11.00 -0.94 29.84
C TYR A 336 11.18 -2.46 29.72
N GLU A 337 10.14 -3.23 30.03
CA GLU A 337 10.19 -4.70 30.00
C GLU A 337 10.38 -5.25 28.59
N LEU A 338 9.73 -4.63 27.60
CA LEU A 338 9.87 -5.00 26.19
C LEU A 338 11.29 -4.71 25.69
N LEU A 339 11.84 -3.54 25.99
CA LEU A 339 13.20 -3.17 25.59
C LEU A 339 14.27 -4.03 26.29
N GLU A 340 14.06 -4.40 27.56
CA GLU A 340 14.93 -5.37 28.23
C GLU A 340 14.91 -6.75 27.55
N LYS A 341 13.72 -7.24 27.16
CA LYS A 341 13.59 -8.51 26.41
C LYS A 341 14.32 -8.44 25.07
N ALA A 342 14.20 -7.32 24.36
CA ALA A 342 14.92 -7.09 23.12
C ALA A 342 16.43 -7.23 23.31
N VAL A 343 16.98 -6.53 24.30
CA VAL A 343 18.40 -6.59 24.65
C VAL A 343 18.83 -8.02 25.01
N LYS A 344 18.03 -8.75 25.81
CA LYS A 344 18.34 -10.14 26.20
C LYS A 344 18.51 -11.04 24.97
N HIS A 345 17.62 -10.94 23.98
CA HIS A 345 17.75 -11.72 22.76
C HIS A 345 18.97 -11.34 21.91
N PHE A 346 19.33 -10.06 21.81
CA PHE A 346 20.56 -9.65 21.12
C PHE A 346 21.83 -10.09 21.88
N ILE A 347 21.82 -10.12 23.22
CA ILE A 347 22.95 -10.64 24.02
C ILE A 347 23.21 -12.11 23.70
N LEU A 348 22.16 -12.94 23.58
CA LEU A 348 22.31 -14.35 23.21
C LEU A 348 23.08 -14.48 21.89
N LEU A 349 22.72 -13.67 20.89
CA LEU A 349 23.40 -13.70 19.59
C LEU A 349 24.85 -13.25 19.65
N ILE A 350 25.18 -12.25 20.47
CA ILE A 350 26.57 -11.77 20.61
C ILE A 350 27.44 -12.79 21.33
N ASN A 351 26.90 -13.49 22.32
CA ASN A 351 27.64 -14.48 23.09
C ASN A 351 27.87 -15.77 22.30
N ASP A 352 26.86 -16.19 21.53
CA ASP A 352 26.84 -17.49 20.87
C ASP A 352 27.41 -17.44 19.44
N TYR A 353 27.51 -16.26 18.83
CA TYR A 353 27.91 -16.08 17.42
C TYR A 353 28.97 -14.99 17.22
N LYS A 354 29.53 -14.96 16.00
CA LYS A 354 30.45 -13.88 15.60
C LYS A 354 29.72 -12.53 15.65
N PRO A 355 30.43 -11.44 15.97
CA PRO A 355 29.86 -10.10 15.95
C PRO A 355 29.22 -9.80 14.60
N ASP A 356 27.92 -9.48 14.62
CA ASP A 356 27.12 -9.15 13.44
C ASP A 356 26.72 -7.68 13.48
N TYR A 357 26.85 -7.00 12.33
CA TYR A 357 26.57 -5.57 12.18
C TYR A 357 25.12 -5.23 12.56
N SER A 358 24.17 -6.04 12.09
CA SER A 358 22.73 -5.80 12.26
C SER A 358 22.32 -6.03 13.71
N VAL A 359 22.89 -7.06 14.36
CA VAL A 359 22.71 -7.32 15.79
C VAL A 359 23.21 -6.14 16.62
N GLN A 360 24.45 -5.67 16.37
CA GLN A 360 25.03 -4.54 17.11
C GLN A 360 24.21 -3.26 16.94
N THR A 361 23.76 -2.96 15.73
CA THR A 361 22.98 -1.76 15.44
C THR A 361 21.61 -1.80 16.11
N ASN A 362 20.88 -2.92 16.03
CA ASN A 362 19.56 -3.05 16.66
C ASN A 362 19.67 -3.06 18.19
N MET A 363 20.69 -3.71 18.74
CA MET A 363 20.96 -3.68 20.17
C MET A 363 21.30 -2.26 20.67
N ALA A 364 22.05 -1.49 19.88
CA ALA A 364 22.36 -0.10 20.22
C ALA A 364 21.10 0.77 20.29
N ILE A 365 20.17 0.59 19.34
CA ILE A 365 18.86 1.27 19.33
C ILE A 365 18.06 0.85 20.57
N ALA A 366 17.98 -0.45 20.87
CA ALA A 366 17.27 -0.93 22.06
C ALA A 366 17.83 -0.30 23.35
N TYR A 367 19.16 -0.24 23.49
CA TYR A 367 19.80 0.42 24.64
C TYR A 367 19.55 1.94 24.69
N TYR A 368 19.52 2.61 23.55
CA TYR A 368 19.24 4.05 23.50
C TYR A 368 17.84 4.35 24.04
N TYR A 369 16.82 3.64 23.57
CA TYR A 369 15.45 3.79 24.06
C TYR A 369 15.30 3.30 25.51
N LEU A 370 15.99 2.22 25.89
CA LEU A 370 15.99 1.75 27.27
C LEU A 370 16.54 2.84 28.22
N GLY A 371 17.57 3.59 27.78
CA GLY A 371 18.09 4.74 28.51
C GLY A 371 17.04 5.85 28.72
N HIS A 372 16.20 6.11 27.72
CA HIS A 372 15.12 7.10 27.86
C HIS A 372 14.08 6.70 28.90
N VAL A 373 13.61 5.46 28.86
CA VAL A 373 12.55 4.95 29.75
C VAL A 373 13.05 4.54 31.15
N THR A 374 14.36 4.42 31.36
CA THR A 374 14.92 4.10 32.68
C THR A 374 14.85 5.32 33.58
N GLU A 375 14.34 5.20 34.81
CA GLU A 375 14.29 6.32 35.76
C GLU A 375 15.62 6.51 36.52
N ASP A 376 16.25 5.42 36.94
CA ASP A 376 17.51 5.47 37.69
C ASP A 376 18.64 6.06 36.83
N LEU A 377 19.30 7.12 37.35
CA LEU A 377 20.30 7.87 36.60
C LEU A 377 21.57 7.07 36.29
N VAL A 378 21.96 6.14 37.17
CA VAL A 378 23.16 5.30 36.98
C VAL A 378 22.89 4.27 35.90
N ALA A 379 21.75 3.60 35.94
CA ALA A 379 21.29 2.65 34.94
C ALA A 379 21.06 3.35 33.59
N LYS A 380 20.43 4.54 33.58
CA LYS A 380 20.24 5.37 32.38
C LYS A 380 21.58 5.69 31.69
N LYS A 381 22.55 6.19 32.45
CA LYS A 381 23.91 6.46 31.94
C LYS A 381 24.54 5.19 31.38
N THR A 382 24.35 4.06 32.06
CA THR A 382 24.86 2.75 31.61
C THR A 382 24.23 2.33 30.29
N CYS A 383 22.93 2.52 30.11
CA CYS A 383 22.25 2.21 28.85
C CYS A 383 22.80 3.03 27.69
N PHE A 384 22.97 4.35 27.84
CA PHE A 384 23.54 5.16 26.78
C PHE A 384 25.01 4.81 26.48
N ASN A 385 25.83 4.52 27.50
CA ASN A 385 27.19 4.02 27.28
C ASN A 385 27.20 2.70 26.51
N ARG A 386 26.27 1.78 26.80
CA ARG A 386 26.12 0.53 26.04
C ARG A 386 25.69 0.78 24.60
N ALA A 387 24.79 1.74 24.36
CA ALA A 387 24.43 2.15 23.00
C ALA A 387 25.63 2.69 22.22
N VAL A 388 26.49 3.51 22.85
CA VAL A 388 27.76 3.99 22.25
C VAL A 388 28.70 2.84 21.92
N ASN A 389 28.86 1.87 22.83
CA ASN A 389 29.72 0.71 22.60
C ASN A 389 29.22 -0.17 21.45
N CYS A 390 27.92 -0.48 21.41
CA CYS A 390 27.32 -1.26 20.33
C CYS A 390 27.47 -0.56 18.97
N ASN A 391 27.23 0.75 18.89
CA ASN A 391 27.46 1.48 17.64
C ASN A 391 28.94 1.54 17.25
N THR A 392 29.85 1.61 18.22
CA THR A 392 31.29 1.55 17.94
C THR A 392 31.69 0.19 17.35
N ASN A 393 31.14 -0.90 17.90
CA ASN A 393 31.33 -2.23 17.31
C ASN A 393 30.73 -2.30 15.90
N ALA A 394 29.54 -1.74 15.67
CA ALA A 394 28.93 -1.70 14.34
C ALA A 394 29.79 -0.92 13.32
N VAL A 395 30.38 0.22 13.70
CA VAL A 395 31.34 0.97 12.86
C VAL A 395 32.59 0.14 12.53
N ASN A 396 33.11 -0.61 13.50
CA ASN A 396 34.27 -1.47 13.28
C ASN A 396 33.96 -2.64 12.33
N LEU A 397 32.70 -3.08 12.27
CA LEU A 397 32.24 -4.13 11.37
C LEU A 397 31.96 -3.60 9.96
N ASP A 398 31.30 -2.43 9.84
CA ASP A 398 31.10 -1.74 8.57
C ASP A 398 31.14 -0.21 8.75
N CYS A 399 32.28 0.37 8.40
CA CYS A 399 32.54 1.81 8.54
C CYS A 399 31.90 2.67 7.44
N LYS A 400 31.24 2.07 6.44
CA LYS A 400 30.60 2.79 5.32
C LYS A 400 29.13 3.09 5.58
N GLN A 401 28.59 2.65 6.71
CA GLN A 401 27.19 2.85 7.05
C GLN A 401 26.98 4.13 7.85
N VAL A 402 25.98 4.91 7.49
CA VAL A 402 25.66 6.20 8.13
C VAL A 402 25.09 5.99 9.54
N LEU A 403 24.21 4.99 9.69
CA LEU A 403 23.35 4.80 10.87
C LEU A 403 24.13 4.66 12.20
N PRO A 404 25.23 3.89 12.29
CA PRO A 404 25.97 3.76 13.54
C PRO A 404 26.64 5.06 14.00
N TYR A 405 27.17 5.88 13.06
CA TYR A 405 27.75 7.17 13.42
C TYR A 405 26.68 8.12 13.98
N HIS A 406 25.54 8.21 13.29
CA HIS A 406 24.42 9.02 13.78
C HIS A 406 23.93 8.55 15.16
N ASN A 407 23.70 7.25 15.33
CA ASN A 407 23.20 6.70 16.59
C ASN A 407 24.22 6.84 17.73
N ARG A 408 25.52 6.71 17.44
CA ARG A 408 26.58 6.96 18.42
C ARG A 408 26.63 8.43 18.84
N ALA A 409 26.50 9.36 17.89
CA ALA A 409 26.40 10.78 18.17
C ALA A 409 25.19 11.09 19.05
N SER A 410 24.02 10.53 18.74
CA SER A 410 22.78 10.70 19.52
C SER A 410 22.91 10.14 20.94
N ALA A 411 23.51 8.96 21.12
CA ALA A 411 23.74 8.41 22.46
C ALA A 411 24.76 9.24 23.26
N ASN A 412 25.81 9.75 22.62
CA ASN A 412 26.77 10.66 23.25
C ASN A 412 26.12 12.01 23.63
N TYR A 413 25.18 12.51 22.82
CA TYR A 413 24.40 13.70 23.15
C TYR A 413 23.63 13.51 24.46
N GLU A 414 22.95 12.37 24.62
CA GLU A 414 22.26 12.02 25.86
C GLU A 414 23.21 11.87 27.06
N LEU A 415 24.49 11.57 26.81
CA LEU A 415 25.52 11.47 27.85
C LEU A 415 26.06 12.83 28.32
N LEU A 416 25.84 13.92 27.56
CA LEU A 416 26.34 15.26 27.91
C LEU A 416 25.84 15.72 29.29
N ARG A 417 24.61 15.38 29.65
CA ARG A 417 24.01 15.72 30.97
C ARG A 417 24.71 15.07 32.16
N PHE A 418 25.58 14.08 31.92
CA PHE A 418 26.34 13.38 32.96
C PHE A 418 27.81 13.81 33.04
N CYS A 419 28.24 14.78 32.23
CA CYS A 419 29.58 15.36 32.30
C CYS A 419 29.74 16.16 33.60
N ARG A 420 30.86 15.98 34.30
CA ARG A 420 31.11 16.59 35.62
C ARG A 420 31.88 17.91 35.55
N ASN A 421 32.51 18.17 34.42
CA ASN A 421 33.34 19.37 34.21
C ASN A 421 33.37 19.76 32.72
N SER A 422 33.85 20.97 32.46
CA SER A 422 33.94 21.53 31.10
C SER A 422 34.90 20.75 30.18
N GLY A 423 35.91 20.08 30.73
CA GLY A 423 36.82 19.22 29.96
C GLY A 423 36.08 18.00 29.39
N GLU A 424 35.37 17.26 30.23
CA GLU A 424 34.54 16.12 29.82
C GLU A 424 33.47 16.53 28.79
N LEU A 425 32.80 17.66 29.03
CA LEU A 425 31.79 18.19 28.12
C LEU A 425 32.39 18.52 26.75
N ASN A 426 33.55 19.17 26.72
CA ASN A 426 34.21 19.55 25.47
C ASN A 426 34.69 18.33 24.65
N CYS A 427 35.21 17.31 25.33
CA CYS A 427 35.58 16.05 24.69
C CYS A 427 34.36 15.34 24.08
N ALA A 428 33.26 15.26 24.83
CA ALA A 428 32.03 14.63 24.35
C ALA A 428 31.43 15.38 23.15
N ILE A 429 31.39 16.72 23.18
CA ILE A 429 30.96 17.54 22.04
C ILE A 429 31.83 17.29 20.80
N GLN A 430 33.16 17.21 20.98
CA GLN A 430 34.08 16.86 19.89
C GLN A 430 33.77 15.49 19.27
N SER A 431 33.51 14.47 20.09
CA SER A 431 33.13 13.15 19.61
C SER A 431 31.81 13.19 18.82
N ILE A 432 30.80 13.90 19.30
CA ILE A 432 29.50 14.05 18.61
C ILE A 432 29.68 14.75 17.25
N VAL A 433 30.45 15.83 17.21
CA VAL A 433 30.70 16.59 15.97
C VAL A 433 31.44 15.72 14.95
N SER A 434 32.48 14.99 15.38
CA SER A 434 33.23 14.07 14.54
C SER A 434 32.34 12.98 13.93
N ASP A 435 31.49 12.34 14.75
CA ASP A 435 30.55 11.33 14.26
C ASP A 435 29.52 11.92 13.28
N CYS A 436 29.02 13.12 13.54
CA CYS A 436 28.09 13.80 12.63
C CYS A 436 28.77 14.18 11.30
N GLU A 437 30.04 14.58 11.32
CA GLU A 437 30.83 14.85 10.10
C GLU A 437 31.07 13.58 9.30
N LEU A 438 31.40 12.47 9.96
CA LEU A 438 31.54 11.17 9.30
C LEU A 438 30.22 10.72 8.67
N ALA A 439 29.10 10.84 9.39
CA ALA A 439 27.77 10.57 8.83
C ALA A 439 27.47 11.43 7.58
N LEU A 440 27.77 12.74 7.62
CA LEU A 440 27.56 13.66 6.50
C LEU A 440 28.52 13.42 5.33
N SER A 441 29.71 12.88 5.59
CA SER A 441 30.65 12.49 4.52
C SER A 441 30.15 11.29 3.72
N LEU A 442 29.41 10.40 4.38
CA LEU A 442 28.80 9.21 3.77
C LEU A 442 27.44 9.53 3.12
N ASP A 443 26.63 10.38 3.76
CA ASP A 443 25.39 10.92 3.21
C ASP A 443 25.27 12.43 3.48
N PRO A 444 25.65 13.27 2.49
CA PRO A 444 25.56 14.74 2.61
C PRO A 444 24.15 15.28 2.84
N LYS A 445 23.11 14.47 2.61
CA LYS A 445 21.70 14.86 2.80
C LYS A 445 21.15 14.40 4.15
N HIS A 446 21.96 13.82 5.05
CA HIS A 446 21.52 13.33 6.35
C HIS A 446 21.22 14.48 7.34
N GLN A 447 20.06 15.15 7.14
CA GLN A 447 19.66 16.38 7.83
C GLN A 447 19.67 16.25 9.37
N ILE A 448 19.39 15.07 9.90
CA ILE A 448 19.34 14.84 11.36
C ILE A 448 20.74 14.98 11.96
N SER A 449 21.78 14.50 11.28
CA SER A 449 23.19 14.65 11.73
C SER A 449 23.67 16.10 11.60
N ALA A 450 23.27 16.81 10.53
CA ALA A 450 23.55 18.24 10.40
C ALA A 450 22.92 19.05 11.54
N SER A 451 21.66 18.75 11.87
CA SER A 451 20.93 19.43 12.94
C SER A 451 21.56 19.16 14.31
N LEU A 452 21.89 17.90 14.62
CA LEU A 452 22.55 17.53 15.87
C LEU A 452 23.91 18.23 16.00
N LYS A 453 24.75 18.21 14.95
CA LYS A 453 26.04 18.90 14.90
C LYS A 453 25.89 20.38 15.25
N MET A 454 24.97 21.09 14.59
CA MET A 454 24.75 22.52 14.83
C MET A 454 24.26 22.79 16.25
N HIS A 455 23.39 21.93 16.78
CA HIS A 455 22.89 22.05 18.13
C HIS A 455 24.01 21.92 19.18
N VAL A 456 24.86 20.89 19.11
CA VAL A 456 25.97 20.76 20.09
C VAL A 456 27.06 21.81 19.93
N LEU A 457 27.29 22.33 18.72
CA LEU A 457 28.20 23.46 18.52
C LEU A 457 27.69 24.74 19.18
N SER A 458 26.36 24.95 19.19
CA SER A 458 25.77 26.10 19.89
C SER A 458 25.91 26.02 21.41
N MET A 459 26.07 24.82 21.99
CA MET A 459 26.30 24.64 23.43
C MET A 459 27.71 25.05 23.89
N ARG A 460 28.63 25.31 22.95
CA ARG A 460 30.00 25.81 23.25
C ARG A 460 30.09 27.33 23.29
N ALA A 461 29.13 28.02 22.67
CA ALA A 461 29.03 29.48 22.63
C ALA A 461 28.31 29.99 23.89
#